data_AF-A0A7R9ZHM2-F1
#
_entry.id   AF-A0A7R9ZHM2-F1
#
_cell.length_a   1.000
_cell.length_b   1.000
_cell.length_c   1.000
_cell.angle_alpha   90.00
_cell.angle_beta   90.00
_cell.angle_gamma   90.00
#
_symmetry.space_group_name_H-M   'P 1'
#
loop_
_entity.id
_entity.type
_entity.pdbx_description
1 polymer ?
#
loop_
_entity_poly.entity_id
_entity_poly.type
_entity_poly.pdbx_seq_one_letter_code
_entity_poly.pdbx_strand_id
1 'polypeptide(L)'
;MEAGSHIWTVDDSGDEAWILCEVLSKTADELSLRRADDPDAATIVRARVQNQHEGEDGMPAEVRYEKVELANAKLSDQDRALDVDNDMINLPHLHEPAILHSINERFEYGKIYTWTGPVLIAVNPFQRLPLYTNEILESYRREGLLRSQGM
;
A
#
# COMPACT_ATOMS: atom_id res chain seq x y z
N MET A 1 -8.46 -8.20 -12.49
CA MET A 1 -9.04 -6.89 -12.11
C MET A 1 -10.46 -6.84 -12.65
N GLU A 2 -11.43 -6.80 -11.76
CA GLU A 2 -12.85 -6.68 -12.08
C GLU A 2 -13.33 -5.24 -11.79
N ALA A 3 -14.49 -4.86 -12.33
CA ALA A 3 -15.10 -3.58 -11.98
C ALA A 3 -15.33 -3.50 -10.45
N GLY A 4 -15.05 -2.33 -9.86
CA GLY A 4 -15.06 -2.10 -8.41
C GLY A 4 -13.74 -2.44 -7.70
N SER A 5 -12.75 -3.01 -8.40
CA SER A 5 -11.41 -3.22 -7.83
C SER A 5 -10.70 -1.89 -7.64
N HIS A 6 -9.95 -1.75 -6.54
CA HIS A 6 -9.08 -0.60 -6.31
C HIS A 6 -7.67 -0.91 -6.80
N ILE A 7 -7.03 0.07 -7.45
CA ILE A 7 -5.70 -0.05 -8.04
C ILE A 7 -4.91 1.25 -7.84
N TRP A 8 -3.59 1.11 -7.89
CA TRP A 8 -2.66 2.22 -7.99
C TRP A 8 -2.24 2.41 -9.44
N THR A 9 -2.21 3.65 -9.89
CA THR A 9 -1.63 4.03 -11.19
C THR A 9 -0.76 5.26 -11.00
N VAL A 10 0.17 5.48 -11.93
CA VAL A 10 0.96 6.72 -11.93
C VAL A 10 0.09 7.93 -12.21
N ASP A 11 0.46 9.05 -11.62
CA ASP A 11 -0.13 10.36 -11.89
C ASP A 11 0.56 10.99 -13.11
N ASP A 12 -0.19 11.24 -14.17
CA ASP A 12 0.32 11.91 -15.37
C ASP A 12 0.56 13.42 -15.14
N SER A 13 -0.01 14.01 -14.08
CA SER A 13 0.22 15.42 -13.73
C SER A 13 1.57 15.65 -13.04
N GLY A 14 2.09 14.61 -12.39
CA GLY A 14 3.35 14.65 -11.63
C GLY A 14 3.24 15.26 -10.22
N ASP A 15 2.03 15.56 -9.75
CA ASP A 15 1.79 16.06 -8.39
C ASP A 15 1.98 14.95 -7.35
N GLU A 16 1.54 13.73 -7.66
CA GLU A 16 1.74 12.54 -6.84
C GLU A 16 2.56 11.47 -7.57
N ALA A 17 3.23 10.58 -6.82
CA ALA A 17 3.91 9.44 -7.44
C ALA A 17 2.91 8.36 -7.91
N TRP A 18 1.85 8.15 -7.12
CA TRP A 18 0.85 7.12 -7.31
C TRP A 18 -0.52 7.63 -6.85
N ILE A 19 -1.54 7.44 -7.68
CA ILE A 19 -2.93 7.78 -7.38
C ILE A 19 -3.77 6.52 -7.20
N LEU A 20 -4.65 6.53 -6.19
CA LEU A 20 -5.60 5.45 -5.95
C LEU A 20 -6.82 5.62 -6.84
N CYS A 21 -7.16 4.58 -7.59
CA CYS A 21 -8.29 4.58 -8.50
C CYS A 21 -9.18 3.35 -8.32
N GLU A 22 -10.46 3.51 -8.59
CA GLU A 22 -11.43 2.42 -8.75
C GLU A 22 -11.59 2.10 -10.24
N VAL A 23 -11.56 0.80 -10.57
CA VAL A 23 -11.81 0.31 -11.93
C VAL A 23 -13.31 0.37 -12.21
N LEU A 24 -13.75 1.19 -13.16
CA LEU A 24 -15.15 1.27 -13.58
C LEU A 24 -15.48 0.18 -14.60
N SER A 25 -14.63 0.05 -15.62
CA SER A 25 -14.82 -0.93 -16.68
C SER A 25 -13.48 -1.36 -17.27
N LYS A 26 -13.45 -2.59 -17.78
CA LYS A 26 -12.30 -3.19 -18.46
C LYS A 26 -12.73 -3.60 -19.86
N THR A 27 -12.03 -3.10 -20.86
CA THR A 27 -12.12 -3.56 -22.25
C THR A 27 -10.85 -4.34 -22.61
N ALA A 28 -10.78 -4.89 -23.82
CA ALA A 28 -9.60 -5.62 -24.30
C ALA A 28 -8.34 -4.72 -24.32
N ASP A 29 -8.50 -3.43 -24.61
CA ASP A 29 -7.39 -2.52 -24.88
C ASP A 29 -7.30 -1.34 -23.90
N GLU A 30 -8.36 -1.07 -23.14
CA GLU A 30 -8.45 0.09 -22.25
C GLU A 30 -9.08 -0.25 -20.88
N LEU A 31 -8.57 0.38 -19.83
CA LEU A 31 -9.19 0.47 -18.50
C LEU A 31 -9.82 1.85 -18.33
N SER A 32 -11.07 1.88 -17.86
CA SER A 32 -11.70 3.13 -17.40
C SER A 32 -11.57 3.20 -15.89
N LEU A 33 -10.85 4.21 -15.42
CA LEU A 33 -10.58 4.41 -14.00
C LEU A 33 -11.33 5.64 -13.47
N ARG A 34 -11.57 5.66 -12.16
CA ARG A 34 -12.03 6.84 -11.42
C ARG A 34 -11.13 7.05 -10.22
N ARG A 35 -10.66 8.28 -10.03
CA ARG A 35 -9.89 8.67 -8.85
C ARG A 35 -10.72 8.48 -7.58
N ALA A 36 -10.11 7.93 -6.53
CA ALA A 36 -10.80 7.66 -5.27
C ALA A 36 -11.00 8.92 -4.41
N ASP A 37 -10.15 9.93 -4.60
CA ASP A 37 -10.13 11.21 -3.88
C ASP A 37 -11.01 12.29 -4.52
N ASP A 38 -11.19 12.24 -5.84
CA ASP A 38 -12.09 13.12 -6.58
C ASP A 38 -13.09 12.29 -7.42
N PRO A 39 -14.28 11.98 -6.87
CA PRO A 39 -15.30 11.18 -7.55
C PRO A 39 -15.90 11.86 -8.78
N ASP A 40 -15.81 13.20 -8.86
CA ASP A 40 -16.38 14.02 -9.93
C ASP A 40 -15.37 14.26 -11.06
N ALA A 41 -14.07 14.07 -10.79
CA ALA A 41 -13.04 14.05 -11.82
C ALA A 41 -13.17 12.79 -12.69
N ALA A 42 -13.73 12.98 -13.88
CA ALA A 42 -13.82 11.99 -14.96
C ALA A 42 -12.44 11.66 -15.58
N THR A 43 -11.44 11.33 -14.76
CA THR A 43 -10.08 11.04 -15.22
C THR A 43 -9.99 9.62 -15.75
N ILE A 44 -10.18 9.47 -17.06
CA ILE A 44 -9.97 8.22 -17.79
C ILE A 44 -8.46 8.02 -17.95
N VAL A 45 -7.81 7.39 -16.97
CA VAL A 45 -6.41 6.96 -17.13
C VAL A 45 -6.40 5.77 -18.09
N ARG A 46 -5.74 5.94 -19.25
CA ARG A 46 -5.65 4.90 -20.28
C ARG A 46 -4.34 4.14 -20.13
N ALA A 47 -4.37 3.03 -19.41
CA ALA A 47 -3.23 2.12 -19.39
C ALA A 47 -3.16 1.34 -20.71
N ARG A 48 -2.04 1.44 -21.45
CA ARG A 48 -1.81 0.68 -22.69
C ARG A 48 -1.31 -0.72 -22.36
N VAL A 49 -1.86 -1.71 -23.07
CA VAL A 49 -1.46 -3.12 -22.99
C VAL A 49 -0.07 -3.31 -23.62
N GLN A 50 0.83 -4.06 -22.96
CA GLN A 50 1.98 -4.65 -23.66
C GLN A 50 1.87 -6.17 -23.71
N ASN A 51 1.85 -6.66 -24.95
CA ASN A 51 2.14 -8.01 -25.38
C ASN A 51 1.12 -9.09 -24.97
N GLN A 52 0.31 -9.45 -25.97
CA GLN A 52 -0.33 -10.76 -26.08
C GLN A 52 0.78 -11.82 -26.12
N HIS A 53 1.10 -12.45 -24.99
CA HIS A 53 1.61 -13.82 -25.10
C HIS A 53 0.43 -14.66 -25.53
N GLU A 54 0.48 -15.22 -26.74
CA GLU A 54 -0.40 -16.32 -27.12
C GLU A 54 -0.24 -17.38 -26.03
N GLY A 55 -1.29 -17.57 -25.22
CA GLY A 55 -1.28 -18.65 -24.25
C GLY A 55 -1.10 -19.96 -24.99
N GLU A 56 -0.15 -20.79 -24.56
CA GLU A 56 -0.16 -22.20 -24.94
C GLU A 56 -1.50 -22.80 -24.49
N ASP A 57 -2.14 -23.53 -25.40
CA ASP A 57 -3.36 -24.32 -25.16
C ASP A 57 -4.60 -23.54 -24.67
N GLY A 58 -5.12 -22.63 -25.52
CA GLY A 58 -6.53 -22.20 -25.45
C GLY A 58 -6.93 -21.35 -24.24
N MET A 59 -5.96 -20.93 -23.42
CA MET A 59 -6.15 -19.95 -22.35
C MET A 59 -6.18 -18.52 -22.95
N PRO A 60 -7.12 -17.66 -22.54
CA PRO A 60 -7.12 -16.26 -22.97
C PRO A 60 -5.83 -15.57 -22.47
N ALA A 61 -5.17 -14.82 -23.34
CA ALA A 61 -3.97 -14.05 -23.00
C ALA A 61 -4.23 -13.12 -21.81
N GLU A 62 -3.37 -13.16 -20.78
CA GLU A 62 -3.49 -12.28 -19.63
C GLU A 62 -3.05 -10.86 -20.02
N VAL A 63 -4.02 -9.95 -20.15
CA VAL A 63 -3.77 -8.54 -20.41
C VAL A 63 -3.14 -7.89 -19.18
N ARG A 64 -1.83 -7.57 -19.26
CA ARG A 64 -1.13 -6.74 -18.27
C ARG A 64 -1.09 -5.28 -18.73
N TYR A 65 -1.41 -4.39 -17.80
CA TYR A 65 -1.39 -2.95 -17.97
C TYR A 65 -0.11 -2.38 -17.37
N GLU A 66 0.55 -1.47 -18.10
CA GLU A 66 1.77 -0.84 -17.60
C GLU A 66 1.47 0.09 -16.42
N LYS A 67 2.29 0.03 -15.36
CA LYS A 67 2.22 0.90 -14.17
C LYS A 67 0.86 0.88 -13.45
N VAL A 68 0.18 -0.26 -13.50
CA VAL A 68 -1.06 -0.49 -12.75
C VAL A 68 -0.85 -1.62 -11.75
N GLU A 69 -1.02 -1.32 -10.48
CA GLU A 69 -0.83 -2.27 -9.38
C GLU A 69 -2.12 -2.45 -8.58
N LEU A 70 -2.40 -3.66 -8.10
CA LEU A 70 -3.59 -3.90 -7.26
C LEU A 70 -3.44 -3.21 -5.90
N ALA A 71 -4.46 -2.47 -5.47
CA ALA A 71 -4.45 -1.87 -4.14
C ALA A 71 -4.73 -2.93 -3.06
N ASN A 72 -4.07 -2.81 -1.92
CA ASN A 72 -4.43 -3.58 -0.74
C ASN A 72 -5.78 -3.10 -0.18
N ALA A 73 -6.46 -3.97 0.56
CA ALA A 73 -7.67 -3.59 1.26
C ALA A 73 -7.36 -2.49 2.29
N LYS A 74 -8.27 -1.53 2.40
CA LYS A 74 -8.17 -0.48 3.42
C LYS A 74 -8.25 -1.11 4.80
N LEU A 75 -7.31 -0.77 5.68
CA LEU A 75 -7.40 -1.19 7.07
C LEU A 75 -8.58 -0.52 7.76
N SER A 76 -9.28 -1.28 8.60
CA SER A 76 -10.28 -0.72 9.50
C SER A 76 -9.61 0.09 10.61
N ASP A 77 -10.33 1.04 11.21
CA ASP A 77 -9.80 1.82 12.33
C ASP A 77 -9.44 0.93 13.52
N GLN A 78 -10.13 -0.21 13.68
CA GLN A 78 -9.81 -1.21 14.69
C GLN A 78 -8.48 -1.89 14.41
N ASP A 79 -8.24 -2.32 13.16
CA ASP A 79 -6.97 -2.97 12.78
C ASP A 79 -5.80 -2.00 12.91
N ARG A 80 -6.01 -0.72 12.58
CA ARG A 80 -5.01 0.34 12.78
C ARG A 80 -4.69 0.56 14.26
N ALA A 81 -5.70 0.54 15.13
CA ALA A 81 -5.49 0.67 16.56
C ALA A 81 -4.74 -0.55 17.16
N LEU A 82 -4.90 -1.73 16.55
CA LEU A 82 -4.22 -2.96 16.93
C LEU A 82 -2.84 -3.14 16.27
N ASP A 83 -2.39 -2.18 15.45
CA ASP A 83 -1.09 -2.24 14.76
C ASP A 83 -0.91 -3.51 13.90
N VAL A 84 -1.98 -3.98 13.26
CA VAL A 84 -1.98 -5.21 12.45
C VAL A 84 -1.04 -5.10 11.24
N ASP A 85 -0.83 -3.89 10.73
CA ASP A 85 0.07 -3.55 9.61
C ASP A 85 1.47 -3.11 10.04
N ASN A 86 1.85 -3.34 11.31
CA ASN A 86 3.17 -2.91 11.80
C ASN A 86 4.34 -3.56 11.06
N ASP A 87 4.13 -4.72 10.44
CA ASP A 87 5.10 -5.36 9.54
C ASP A 87 4.53 -5.47 8.12
N MET A 88 5.16 -4.77 7.19
CA MET A 88 4.72 -4.69 5.80
C MET A 88 4.81 -6.01 5.05
N ILE A 89 5.57 -7.01 5.52
CA ILE A 89 5.58 -8.34 4.86
C ILE A 89 4.23 -9.05 4.94
N ASN A 90 3.35 -8.60 5.84
CA ASN A 90 1.99 -9.14 5.98
C ASN A 90 1.01 -8.55 4.95
N LEU A 91 1.43 -7.55 4.16
CA LEU A 91 0.60 -6.99 3.11
C LEU A 91 0.37 -8.01 1.98
N PRO A 92 -0.86 -8.18 1.48
CA PRO A 92 -1.15 -9.08 0.36
C PRO A 92 -0.36 -8.74 -0.91
N HIS A 93 -0.22 -7.45 -1.19
CA HIS A 93 0.57 -6.92 -2.29
C HIS A 93 1.66 -6.01 -1.73
N LEU A 94 2.92 -6.39 -1.96
CA LEU A 94 4.12 -5.68 -1.49
C LEU A 94 4.88 -5.07 -2.69
N HIS A 95 4.26 -4.08 -3.32
CA HIS A 95 4.85 -3.27 -4.38
C HIS A 95 5.08 -1.84 -3.90
N GLU A 96 5.76 -1.03 -4.71
CA GLU A 96 6.13 0.35 -4.38
C GLU A 96 4.95 1.23 -3.90
N PRO A 97 3.78 1.29 -4.60
CA PRO A 97 2.67 2.10 -4.10
C PRO A 97 2.10 1.61 -2.77
N ALA A 98 2.05 0.29 -2.53
CA ALA A 98 1.60 -0.24 -1.26
C ALA A 98 2.52 0.14 -0.09
N ILE A 99 3.84 0.07 -0.31
CA ILE A 99 4.84 0.46 0.68
C ILE A 99 4.73 1.95 0.99
N LEU A 100 4.68 2.79 -0.05
CA LEU A 100 4.57 4.24 0.11
C LEU A 100 3.29 4.63 0.85
N HIS A 101 2.16 4.04 0.46
CA HIS A 101 0.87 4.29 1.11
C HIS A 101 0.87 3.86 2.58
N SER A 102 1.38 2.66 2.91
CA SER A 102 1.45 2.17 4.29
C SER A 102 2.33 3.09 5.17
N ILE A 103 3.49 3.50 4.66
CA ILE A 103 4.37 4.43 5.38
C ILE A 103 3.68 5.78 5.58
N ASN A 104 2.99 6.31 4.57
CA ASN A 104 2.27 7.58 4.67
C ASN A 104 1.13 7.53 5.71
N GLU A 105 0.25 6.52 5.64
CA GLU A 105 -0.83 6.37 6.62
C GLU A 105 -0.26 6.28 8.05
N ARG A 106 0.75 5.42 8.26
CA ARG A 106 1.36 5.27 9.59
C ARG A 106 1.98 6.58 10.10
N PHE A 107 2.62 7.34 9.22
CA PHE A 107 3.19 8.63 9.56
C PHE A 107 2.13 9.65 9.99
N GLU A 108 0.99 9.71 9.31
CA GLU A 108 -0.14 10.58 9.66
C GLU A 108 -0.70 10.28 11.06
N TYR A 109 -0.66 9.01 11.49
CA TYR A 109 -1.02 8.60 12.85
C TYR A 109 0.12 8.70 13.87
N GLY A 110 1.26 9.30 13.50
CA GLY A 110 2.41 9.49 14.39
C GLY A 110 3.26 8.23 14.62
N LYS A 111 3.05 7.17 13.83
CA LYS A 111 3.80 5.92 13.88
C LYS A 111 4.97 5.99 12.90
N ILE A 112 6.14 6.38 13.40
CA ILE A 112 7.33 6.62 12.57
C ILE A 112 8.20 5.38 12.33
N TYR A 113 7.88 4.27 12.99
CA TYR A 113 8.61 3.01 12.92
C TYR A 113 7.73 1.94 12.27
N THR A 114 8.25 1.29 11.24
CA THR A 114 7.52 0.25 10.49
C THR A 114 8.47 -0.89 10.15
N TRP A 115 8.07 -2.12 10.49
CA TRP A 115 8.84 -3.30 10.14
C TRP A 115 8.62 -3.70 8.69
N THR A 116 9.63 -4.32 8.11
CA THR A 116 9.56 -5.09 6.88
C THR A 116 10.44 -6.32 7.06
N GLY A 117 9.86 -7.33 7.72
CA GLY A 117 10.55 -8.52 8.20
C GLY A 117 11.72 -8.14 9.11
N PRO A 118 12.97 -8.49 8.75
CA PRO A 118 14.13 -8.20 9.60
C PRO A 118 14.56 -6.72 9.60
N VAL A 119 14.01 -5.90 8.71
CA VAL A 119 14.41 -4.50 8.54
C VAL A 119 13.41 -3.57 9.24
N LEU A 120 13.93 -2.56 9.94
CA LEU A 120 13.12 -1.48 10.53
C LEU A 120 13.30 -0.20 9.71
N ILE A 121 12.18 0.36 9.24
CA ILE A 121 12.15 1.67 8.59
C ILE A 121 11.78 2.72 9.64
N ALA A 122 12.51 3.83 9.62
CA ALA A 122 12.28 4.97 10.51
C ALA A 122 12.12 6.24 9.67
N VAL A 123 10.96 6.91 9.79
CA VAL A 123 10.65 8.16 9.07
C VAL A 123 10.85 9.34 10.02
N ASN A 124 11.51 10.41 9.55
CA ASN A 124 11.75 11.58 10.38
C ASN A 124 10.46 12.39 10.60
N PRO A 125 9.94 12.53 11.83
CA PRO A 125 8.73 13.31 12.11
C PRO A 125 8.94 14.82 12.04
N PHE A 126 10.19 15.31 12.05
CA PHE A 126 10.52 16.73 12.20
C PHE A 126 9.88 17.44 13.42
N GLN A 127 9.36 16.66 14.36
CA GLN A 127 8.76 17.12 15.61
C GLN A 127 9.08 16.15 16.75
N ARG A 128 8.91 16.60 17.99
CA ARG A 128 9.08 15.72 19.15
C ARG A 128 7.84 14.86 19.33
N LEU A 129 8.04 13.55 19.46
CA LEU A 129 7.02 12.58 19.79
C LEU A 129 7.27 12.02 21.20
N PRO A 130 6.23 11.67 21.98
CA PRO A 130 6.36 11.13 23.33
C PRO A 130 6.74 9.63 23.32
N LEU A 131 7.69 9.22 22.46
CA LEU A 131 8.08 7.82 22.26
C LEU A 131 9.30 7.39 23.08
N TYR A 132 10.04 8.34 23.65
CA TYR A 132 11.30 8.09 24.34
C TYR A 132 11.22 8.42 25.83
N THR A 133 10.06 8.22 26.45
CA THR A 133 9.91 8.41 27.89
C THR A 133 10.55 7.26 28.66
N ASN A 134 10.87 7.47 29.94
CA ASN A 134 11.44 6.42 30.79
C ASN A 134 10.51 5.21 30.89
N GLU A 135 9.20 5.43 30.93
CA GLU A 135 8.19 4.38 31.00
C GLU A 135 8.24 3.48 29.77
N ILE A 136 8.41 4.07 28.58
CA ILE A 136 8.52 3.32 27.31
C ILE A 136 9.85 2.58 27.24
N LEU A 137 10.96 3.21 27.62
CA LEU A 137 12.26 2.54 27.64
C LEU A 137 12.26 1.30 28.54
N GLU A 138 11.66 1.41 29.73
CA GLU A 138 11.55 0.29 30.66
C GLU A 138 10.60 -0.81 30.16
N SER A 139 9.53 -0.47 29.43
CA SER A 139 8.64 -1.48 28.84
C SER A 139 9.36 -2.31 27.79
N TYR A 140 10.08 -1.68 26.86
CA TYR A 140 10.88 -2.38 25.84
C TYR A 140 12.01 -3.21 26.46
N ARG A 141 12.67 -2.70 27.51
CA ARG A 141 13.70 -3.45 28.24
C ARG A 141 13.12 -4.73 28.85
N ARG A 142 11.96 -4.62 29.51
CA ARG A 142 11.29 -5.77 30.13
C ARG A 142 10.86 -6.79 29.09
N GLU A 143 10.30 -6.33 27.98
CA GLU A 143 9.88 -7.20 26.89
C GLU A 143 11.06 -7.97 26.28
N GLY A 144 12.18 -7.28 26.01
CA GLY A 144 13.40 -7.92 25.54
C GLY A 144 13.95 -8.97 26.50
N LEU A 145 13.87 -8.71 27.81
CA LEU A 145 14.27 -9.67 28.85
C LEU A 145 13.37 -10.92 28.83
N LEU A 146 12.05 -10.75 28.72
CA LEU A 146 11.09 -11.85 28.65
C LEU A 146 11.35 -12.73 27.42
N ARG A 147 11.51 -12.11 26.25
CA ARG A 147 11.83 -12.80 24.99
C ARG A 147 13.15 -13.57 25.08
N SER A 148 14.17 -13.02 25.76
CA SER A 148 15.45 -13.72 25.96
C SER A 148 15.36 -14.97 26.85
N GLN A 149 14.32 -15.06 27.67
CA GLN A 149 14.04 -16.20 28.55
C GLN A 149 13.10 -17.23 27.91
N GLY A 150 12.69 -17.03 26.65
CA GLY A 150 11.80 -17.94 25.92
C GLY A 150 10.34 -17.89 26.39
N MET A 151 9.93 -16.80 27.06
CA MET A 151 8.53 -16.51 27.40
C MET A 151 7.91 -15.55 26.39
#